data_AF-W4SJQ4-F1
#
_entry.id   AF-W4SJQ4-F1
#
_cell.length_a   1.000
_cell.length_b   1.000
_cell.length_c   1.000
_cell.angle_alpha   90.00
_cell.angle_beta   90.00
_cell.angle_gamma   90.00
#
_symmetry.space_group_name_H-M   'P 1'
#
loop_
_entity.id
_entity.type
_entity.pdbx_description
1 polymer ?
#
loop_
_entity_poly.entity_id
_entity_poly.type
_entity_poly.pdbx_seq_one_letter_code
_entity_poly.pdbx_strand_id
1 'polypeptide(L)'
;MSFNRTAKVTMVNNYIHDNVAAGLTTEHLEDSEIRNNRFERNGSQGIYLSDARRNRFSNNQFDGNKVAGVFLACAIRYRTPEILCWDNSMSQDNVFENNRFSNTPFTYTIGVDRAANCTAADFKPNLWRNNQADVAGVDIEPQRYGYCVRHE
;
A
#
# COMPACT_ATOMS: atom_id res chain seq x y z
N MET A 1 -0.66 -8.18 11.68
CA MET A 1 0.30 -7.36 12.47
C MET A 1 -0.02 -5.88 12.23
N SER A 2 0.33 -4.98 13.15
CA SER A 2 0.05 -3.53 13.00
C SER A 2 1.25 -2.67 13.39
N PHE A 3 1.55 -1.65 12.60
CA PHE A 3 2.49 -0.57 12.93
C PHE A 3 1.76 0.77 12.95
N ASN A 4 1.85 1.50 14.06
CA ASN A 4 1.21 2.79 14.22
C ASN A 4 2.27 3.81 14.62
N ARG A 5 2.41 4.88 13.83
CA ARG A 5 3.42 5.95 14.01
C ARG A 5 4.80 5.37 14.26
N THR A 6 5.23 4.50 13.35
CA THR A 6 6.44 3.71 13.48
C THR A 6 7.43 4.08 12.38
N ALA A 7 8.73 4.04 12.66
CA ALA A 7 9.77 4.26 11.67
C ALA A 7 10.91 3.26 11.82
N LYS A 8 11.71 3.10 10.76
CA LYS A 8 12.94 2.26 10.77
C LYS A 8 12.69 0.80 11.16
N VAL A 9 11.54 0.27 10.77
CA VAL A 9 11.19 -1.14 10.97
C VAL A 9 11.97 -1.99 9.99
N THR A 10 12.43 -3.15 10.43
CA THR A 10 12.92 -4.22 9.57
C THR A 10 12.04 -5.46 9.77
N MET A 11 11.27 -5.83 8.76
CA MET A 11 10.39 -7.00 8.77
C MET A 11 10.83 -7.97 7.68
N VAL A 12 11.36 -9.13 8.07
CA VAL A 12 12.06 -10.03 7.14
C VAL A 12 11.68 -11.48 7.37
N ASN A 13 11.49 -12.25 6.28
CA ASN A 13 11.29 -13.70 6.30
C ASN A 13 10.08 -14.16 7.15
N ASN A 14 9.01 -13.37 7.20
CA ASN A 14 7.80 -13.73 7.91
C ASN A 14 6.78 -14.37 6.98
N TYR A 15 5.95 -15.26 7.54
CA TYR A 15 4.77 -15.80 6.88
C TYR A 15 3.51 -15.29 7.59
N ILE A 16 2.78 -14.41 6.92
CA ILE A 16 1.60 -13.71 7.44
C ILE A 16 0.39 -14.20 6.66
N HIS A 17 -0.43 -15.03 7.29
CA HIS A 17 -1.49 -15.73 6.57
C HIS A 17 -2.78 -15.85 7.35
N ASP A 18 -3.88 -16.04 6.60
CA ASP A 18 -5.22 -16.36 7.13
C ASP A 18 -5.73 -15.35 8.19
N ASN A 19 -5.31 -14.09 8.08
CA ASN A 19 -5.84 -13.02 8.92
C ASN A 19 -7.24 -12.64 8.46
N VAL A 20 -8.12 -12.28 9.39
CA VAL A 20 -9.50 -11.82 9.07
C VAL A 20 -9.51 -10.53 8.25
N ALA A 21 -8.54 -9.65 8.49
CA ALA A 21 -8.38 -8.37 7.79
C ALA A 21 -7.10 -8.39 6.94
N ALA A 22 -6.31 -7.31 6.95
CA ALA A 22 -5.04 -7.25 6.26
C ALA A 22 -3.95 -8.05 7.00
N GLY A 23 -2.95 -8.56 6.27
CA GLY A 23 -1.80 -9.22 6.88
C GLY A 23 -0.95 -8.24 7.70
N LEU A 24 -0.61 -7.10 7.10
CA LEU A 24 0.03 -5.95 7.76
C LEU A 24 -0.81 -4.69 7.58
N THR A 25 -1.15 -4.04 8.68
CA THR A 25 -1.77 -2.71 8.69
C THR A 25 -0.75 -1.69 9.15
N THR A 26 -0.63 -0.58 8.43
CA THR A 26 0.23 0.52 8.86
C THR A 26 -0.55 1.82 8.88
N GLU A 27 -0.42 2.56 9.98
CA GLU A 27 -0.86 3.94 10.10
C GLU A 27 0.38 4.77 10.39
N HIS A 28 0.85 5.56 9.42
CA HIS A 28 2.08 6.34 9.53
C HIS A 28 3.33 5.47 9.76
N LEU A 29 3.79 4.82 8.68
CA LEU A 29 5.04 4.05 8.64
C LEU A 29 6.09 4.80 7.81
N GLU A 30 7.29 4.99 8.35
CA GLU A 30 8.35 5.69 7.65
C GLU A 30 9.69 4.93 7.61
N ASP A 31 10.47 5.16 6.55
CA ASP A 31 11.88 4.77 6.47
C ASP A 31 12.17 3.30 6.84
N SER A 32 11.27 2.39 6.44
CA SER A 32 11.28 0.98 6.86
C SER A 32 11.53 0.00 5.72
N GLU A 33 12.04 -1.19 6.05
CA GLU A 33 12.34 -2.28 5.13
C GLU A 33 11.47 -3.51 5.41
N ILE A 34 10.63 -3.88 4.44
CA ILE A 34 9.74 -5.03 4.51
C ILE A 34 10.12 -5.95 3.35
N ARG A 35 10.85 -7.04 3.62
CA ARG A 35 11.40 -7.87 2.55
C ARG A 35 11.33 -9.37 2.80
N ASN A 36 11.27 -10.14 1.71
CA ASN A 36 11.23 -11.61 1.76
C ASN A 36 10.10 -12.18 2.63
N ASN A 37 8.99 -11.46 2.79
CA ASN A 37 7.83 -11.95 3.53
C ASN A 37 6.82 -12.59 2.59
N ARG A 38 5.95 -13.46 3.12
CA ARG A 38 4.83 -14.06 2.41
C ARG A 38 3.51 -13.61 3.06
N PHE A 39 2.67 -12.92 2.30
CA PHE A 39 1.35 -12.44 2.71
C PHE A 39 0.26 -13.25 1.99
N GLU A 40 -0.43 -14.13 2.71
CA GLU A 40 -1.28 -15.15 2.08
C GLU A 40 -2.70 -15.25 2.64
N ARG A 41 -3.71 -15.40 1.76
CA ARG A 41 -5.11 -15.67 2.14
C ARG A 41 -5.67 -14.70 3.21
N ASN A 42 -5.19 -13.47 3.25
CA ASN A 42 -5.71 -12.48 4.19
C ASN A 42 -7.09 -12.00 3.70
N GLY A 43 -7.98 -11.78 4.66
CA GLY A 43 -9.40 -11.49 4.44
C GLY A 43 -9.67 -10.13 3.80
N SER A 44 -8.67 -9.25 3.73
CA SER A 44 -8.68 -8.07 2.86
C SER A 44 -7.43 -8.01 1.98
N GLN A 45 -6.39 -7.27 2.38
CA GLN A 45 -5.18 -7.07 1.60
C GLN A 45 -3.98 -7.77 2.21
N GLY A 46 -2.94 -8.02 1.43
CA GLY A 46 -1.66 -8.43 2.00
C GLY A 46 -1.14 -7.35 2.96
N ILE A 47 -1.08 -6.11 2.47
CA ILE A 47 -0.68 -4.94 3.25
C ILE A 47 -1.65 -3.77 3.01
N TYR A 48 -2.05 -3.11 4.10
CA TYR A 48 -2.73 -1.82 4.10
C TYR A 48 -1.74 -0.73 4.56
N LEU A 49 -1.42 0.23 3.69
CA LEU A 49 -0.57 1.39 3.97
C LEU A 49 -1.41 2.67 4.06
N SER A 50 -1.45 3.32 5.22
CA SER A 50 -2.01 4.65 5.39
C SER A 50 -0.93 5.64 5.84
N ASP A 51 -0.84 6.79 5.16
CA ASP A 51 0.12 7.87 5.44
C ASP A 51 1.57 7.37 5.59
N ALA A 52 1.98 6.45 4.73
CA ALA A 52 3.28 5.81 4.79
C ALA A 52 4.25 6.37 3.75
N ARG A 53 5.51 6.61 4.14
CA ARG A 53 6.52 7.28 3.31
C ARG A 53 7.89 6.63 3.37
N ARG A 54 8.64 6.67 2.26
CA ARG A 54 10.07 6.28 2.21
C ARG A 54 10.34 4.85 2.65
N ASN A 55 9.38 3.96 2.47
CA ASN A 55 9.54 2.54 2.79
C ASN A 55 9.95 1.73 1.56
N ARG A 56 10.63 0.60 1.80
CA ARG A 56 11.07 -0.34 0.76
C ARG A 56 10.44 -1.71 0.99
N PHE A 57 9.62 -2.13 0.02
CA PHE A 57 8.96 -3.43 -0.02
C PHE A 57 9.61 -4.28 -1.12
N SER A 58 10.45 -5.24 -0.74
CA SER A 58 11.23 -6.00 -1.74
C SER A 58 11.14 -7.51 -1.60
N ASN A 59 11.04 -8.22 -2.73
CA ASN A 59 11.05 -9.69 -2.79
C ASN A 59 9.97 -10.35 -1.92
N ASN A 60 8.85 -9.68 -1.67
CA ASN A 60 7.73 -10.27 -0.94
C ASN A 60 6.83 -11.06 -1.90
N GLN A 61 6.12 -12.04 -1.35
CA GLN A 61 5.14 -12.86 -2.05
C GLN A 61 3.75 -12.54 -1.52
N PHE A 62 2.81 -12.27 -2.41
CA PHE A 62 1.42 -11.98 -2.11
C PHE A 62 0.55 -13.00 -2.83
N ASP A 63 -0.19 -13.82 -2.08
CA ASP A 63 -0.98 -14.90 -2.67
C ASP A 63 -2.38 -14.99 -2.06
N GLY A 64 -3.43 -15.03 -2.88
CA GLY A 64 -4.78 -15.32 -2.37
C GLY A 64 -5.42 -14.24 -1.48
N ASN A 65 -4.87 -13.02 -1.43
CA ASN A 65 -5.44 -11.93 -0.62
C ASN A 65 -6.74 -11.41 -1.27
N LYS A 66 -7.82 -11.29 -0.49
CA LYS A 66 -9.20 -11.14 -1.00
C LYS A 66 -9.49 -9.86 -1.77
N VAL A 67 -8.75 -8.78 -1.53
CA VAL A 67 -8.99 -7.46 -2.14
C VAL A 67 -7.80 -7.03 -2.99
N ALA A 68 -6.59 -7.00 -2.44
CA ALA A 68 -5.39 -6.63 -3.17
C ALA A 68 -4.12 -7.17 -2.49
N GLY A 69 -2.99 -7.18 -3.20
CA GLY A 69 -1.68 -7.32 -2.58
C GLY A 69 -1.39 -6.16 -1.63
N VAL A 70 -1.49 -4.93 -2.15
CA VAL A 70 -1.23 -3.68 -1.41
C VAL A 70 -2.40 -2.71 -1.54
N PHE A 71 -2.79 -2.07 -0.44
CA PHE A 71 -3.72 -0.94 -0.44
C PHE A 71 -2.99 0.33 -0.02
N LEU A 72 -2.90 1.34 -0.89
CA LEU A 72 -2.30 2.63 -0.59
C LEU A 72 -3.40 3.63 -0.23
N ALA A 73 -3.37 4.15 0.98
CA ALA A 73 -4.39 5.03 1.53
C ALA A 73 -3.79 6.30 2.11
N CYS A 74 -4.67 7.26 2.34
CA CYS A 74 -4.43 8.42 3.18
C CYS A 74 -4.81 8.17 4.65
N ALA A 75 -4.37 9.07 5.54
CA ALA A 75 -4.82 9.07 6.93
C ALA A 75 -6.20 9.70 7.03
N ILE A 76 -7.18 8.93 7.50
CA ILE A 76 -8.57 9.39 7.60
C ILE A 76 -8.70 10.43 8.73
N ARG A 77 -9.28 11.59 8.40
CA ARG A 77 -9.64 12.66 9.34
C ARG A 77 -11.10 12.56 9.79
N TYR A 78 -12.01 12.40 8.83
CA TYR A 78 -13.44 12.26 9.07
C TYR A 78 -13.98 11.02 8.35
N ARG A 79 -14.97 10.36 8.95
CA ARG A 79 -15.70 9.24 8.34
C ARG A 79 -17.13 9.62 7.97
N THR A 80 -17.62 10.75 8.47
CA THR A 80 -18.99 11.24 8.29
C THR A 80 -18.97 12.75 8.08
N PRO A 81 -19.83 13.30 7.19
CA PRO A 81 -20.80 12.60 6.34
C PRO A 81 -20.18 11.82 5.17
N GLU A 82 -18.92 12.09 4.85
CA GLU A 82 -18.11 11.39 3.85
C GLU A 82 -16.74 11.06 4.43
N ILE A 83 -16.04 10.07 3.86
CA ILE A 83 -14.65 9.82 4.21
C ILE A 83 -13.83 10.99 3.67
N LEU A 84 -13.10 11.65 4.57
CA LEU A 84 -12.17 12.72 4.22
C LEU A 84 -10.86 12.50 4.96
N CYS A 85 -9.76 12.58 4.23
CA CYS A 85 -8.41 12.42 4.72
C CYS A 85 -7.81 13.73 5.24
N TRP A 86 -6.71 13.61 5.97
CA TRP A 86 -5.83 14.73 6.26
C TRP A 86 -5.14 15.18 4.98
N ASP A 87 -4.99 16.49 4.81
CA ASP A 87 -4.26 17.06 3.69
C ASP A 87 -2.85 16.44 3.59
N ASN A 88 -2.42 16.15 2.37
CA ASN A 88 -1.10 15.59 2.05
C ASN A 88 -0.77 14.24 2.72
N SER A 89 -1.76 13.53 3.26
CA SER A 89 -1.54 12.25 3.97
C SER A 89 -1.59 11.01 3.09
N MET A 90 -1.67 11.15 1.76
CA MET A 90 -1.58 10.00 0.86
C MET A 90 -0.23 9.29 1.03
N SER A 91 -0.28 7.96 1.13
CA SER A 91 0.91 7.12 1.09
C SER A 91 1.67 7.36 -0.21
N GLN A 92 2.96 7.68 -0.09
CA GLN A 92 3.75 8.26 -1.16
C GLN A 92 5.24 7.97 -0.93
N ASP A 93 6.09 8.12 -1.95
CA ASP A 93 7.55 7.93 -1.84
C ASP A 93 7.96 6.52 -1.34
N ASN A 94 7.12 5.50 -1.52
CA ASN A 94 7.48 4.11 -1.20
C ASN A 94 7.97 3.39 -2.46
N VAL A 95 8.87 2.42 -2.29
CA VAL A 95 9.37 1.58 -3.37
C VAL A 95 8.88 0.15 -3.18
N PHE A 96 8.21 -0.38 -4.19
CA PHE A 96 7.81 -1.78 -4.29
C PHE A 96 8.60 -2.42 -5.42
N GLU A 97 9.50 -3.36 -5.09
CA GLU A 97 10.31 -3.99 -6.12
C GLU A 97 10.45 -5.51 -6.00
N ASN A 98 10.56 -6.16 -7.17
CA ASN A 98 10.81 -7.60 -7.26
C ASN A 98 9.81 -8.45 -6.44
N ASN A 99 8.62 -7.93 -6.14
CA ASN A 99 7.59 -8.67 -5.43
C ASN A 99 6.82 -9.54 -6.43
N ARG A 100 6.24 -10.63 -5.93
CA ARG A 100 5.38 -11.53 -6.70
C ARG A 100 3.96 -11.46 -6.16
N PHE A 101 3.00 -11.26 -7.06
CA PHE A 101 1.57 -11.26 -6.78
C PHE A 101 0.91 -12.37 -7.56
N SER A 102 0.11 -13.18 -6.88
CA SER A 102 -0.70 -14.23 -7.50
C SER A 102 -2.04 -14.35 -6.80
N ASN A 103 -3.05 -14.80 -7.53
CA ASN A 103 -4.36 -15.15 -6.97
C ASN A 103 -4.99 -14.03 -6.12
N THR A 104 -4.72 -12.76 -6.43
CA THR A 104 -5.31 -11.59 -5.76
C THR A 104 -6.00 -10.74 -6.81
N PRO A 105 -7.11 -10.03 -6.51
CA PRO A 105 -7.82 -9.26 -7.53
C PRO A 105 -7.01 -8.09 -8.12
N PHE A 106 -6.13 -7.48 -7.32
CA PHE A 106 -5.25 -6.39 -7.75
C PHE A 106 -3.87 -6.52 -7.10
N THR A 107 -2.81 -6.14 -7.82
CA THR A 107 -1.47 -6.04 -7.20
C THR A 107 -1.43 -4.92 -6.18
N TYR A 108 -1.96 -3.76 -6.56
CA TYR A 108 -2.26 -2.65 -5.69
C TYR A 108 -3.59 -2.00 -6.05
N THR A 109 -4.23 -1.35 -5.08
CA THR A 109 -5.29 -0.37 -5.30
C THR A 109 -5.14 0.78 -4.31
N ILE A 110 -5.89 1.86 -4.51
CA ILE A 110 -5.71 3.12 -3.77
C ILE A 110 -7.01 3.63 -3.14
N GLY A 111 -6.89 4.28 -1.98
CA GLY A 111 -7.94 5.06 -1.34
C GLY A 111 -7.56 6.54 -1.29
N VAL A 112 -7.99 7.30 -2.29
CA VAL A 112 -7.75 8.74 -2.47
C VAL A 112 -9.03 9.55 -2.28
N ASP A 113 -8.89 10.82 -1.94
CA ASP A 113 -9.98 11.79 -1.97
C ASP A 113 -9.48 13.19 -2.36
N ARG A 114 -10.36 14.19 -2.27
CA ARG A 114 -10.02 15.58 -2.61
C ARG A 114 -8.94 16.23 -1.73
N ALA A 115 -8.83 15.84 -0.45
CA ALA A 115 -7.88 16.39 0.50
C ALA A 115 -6.50 15.69 0.39
N ALA A 116 -6.53 14.40 0.09
CA ALA A 116 -5.33 13.59 -0.07
C ALA A 116 -5.39 12.87 -1.43
N ASN A 117 -4.85 13.54 -2.45
CA ASN A 117 -4.68 13.01 -3.80
C ASN A 117 -3.21 13.09 -4.23
N CYS A 118 -2.95 12.67 -5.46
CA CYS A 118 -1.64 12.47 -6.07
C CYS A 118 -1.33 13.53 -7.14
N THR A 119 -2.02 14.68 -7.09
CA THR A 119 -1.80 15.83 -8.00
C THR A 119 -1.00 16.96 -7.36
N ALA A 120 -0.81 16.94 -6.04
CA ALA A 120 -0.06 17.97 -5.33
C ALA A 120 1.39 18.06 -5.84
N ALA A 121 1.94 19.28 -5.90
CA ALA A 121 3.27 19.53 -6.47
C ALA A 121 4.40 18.87 -5.66
N ASP A 122 4.19 18.66 -4.36
CA ASP A 122 5.11 17.99 -3.45
C ASP A 122 4.83 16.48 -3.32
N PHE A 123 3.78 15.96 -3.98
CA PHE A 123 3.49 14.53 -3.98
C PHE A 123 4.57 13.76 -4.73
N LYS A 124 5.07 12.70 -4.10
CA LYS A 124 6.04 11.78 -4.70
C LYS A 124 5.38 10.44 -4.97
N PRO A 125 5.23 9.99 -6.23
CA PRO A 125 4.57 8.73 -6.52
C PRO A 125 5.31 7.55 -5.88
N ASN A 126 4.53 6.54 -5.51
CA ASN A 126 5.09 5.25 -5.12
C ASN A 126 5.69 4.58 -6.36
N LEU A 127 6.89 4.02 -6.23
CA LEU A 127 7.59 3.39 -7.35
C LEU A 127 7.30 1.90 -7.39
N TRP A 128 6.91 1.41 -8.57
CA TRP A 128 6.58 0.01 -8.82
C TRP A 128 7.57 -0.57 -9.82
N ARG A 129 8.57 -1.31 -9.33
CA ARG A 129 9.73 -1.73 -10.13
C ARG A 129 9.86 -3.24 -10.23
N ASN A 130 9.90 -3.79 -11.45
CA ASN A 130 10.17 -5.23 -11.67
C ASN A 130 9.28 -6.20 -10.85
N ASN A 131 8.06 -5.82 -10.50
CA ASN A 131 7.13 -6.72 -9.81
C ASN A 131 6.48 -7.69 -10.82
N GLN A 132 6.31 -8.94 -10.41
CA GLN A 132 5.68 -9.99 -11.22
C GLN A 132 4.25 -10.21 -10.74
N ALA A 133 3.29 -10.24 -11.65
CA ALA A 133 1.90 -10.43 -11.29
C ALA A 133 1.08 -11.11 -12.39
N ASP A 134 0.05 -11.85 -11.99
CA ASP A 134 -1.00 -12.38 -12.86
C ASP A 134 -2.13 -11.37 -13.13
N VAL A 135 -2.19 -10.29 -12.35
CA VAL A 135 -3.17 -9.21 -12.47
C VAL A 135 -2.50 -7.82 -12.46
N ALA A 136 -3.23 -6.79 -12.85
CA ALA A 136 -2.76 -5.40 -12.81
C ALA A 136 -3.03 -4.73 -11.45
N GLY A 137 -2.35 -3.61 -11.20
CA GLY A 137 -2.72 -2.66 -10.15
C GLY A 137 -3.62 -1.56 -10.70
N VAL A 138 -4.28 -0.80 -9.83
CA VAL A 138 -5.22 0.25 -10.24
C VAL A 138 -5.07 1.53 -9.41
N ASP A 139 -4.87 2.65 -10.10
CA ASP A 139 -5.10 3.98 -9.58
C ASP A 139 -6.58 4.36 -9.83
N ILE A 140 -7.28 4.84 -8.81
CA ILE A 140 -8.71 5.20 -8.87
C ILE A 140 -8.86 6.62 -9.41
N GLU A 141 -9.70 6.80 -10.44
CA GLU A 141 -9.98 8.07 -11.11
C GLU A 141 -8.71 8.94 -11.33
N PRO A 142 -7.65 8.42 -11.99
CA PRO A 142 -6.35 9.09 -12.04
C PRO A 142 -6.39 10.45 -12.76
N GLN A 143 -7.39 10.69 -13.61
CA GLN A 143 -7.61 12.02 -14.22
C GLN A 143 -8.05 13.07 -13.20
N ARG A 144 -8.68 12.65 -12.09
CA ARG A 144 -9.15 13.52 -11.01
C ARG A 144 -8.16 13.58 -9.86
N TYR A 145 -7.60 12.44 -9.48
CA TYR A 145 -6.76 12.33 -8.28
C TYR A 145 -5.28 12.14 -8.59
N GLY A 146 -4.87 12.10 -9.86
CA GLY A 146 -3.48 11.88 -10.25
C GLY A 146 -3.07 10.40 -10.19
N TYR A 147 -1.88 10.12 -10.70
CA TYR A 147 -1.27 8.79 -10.64
C TYR A 147 -0.44 8.67 -9.36
N CYS A 148 -0.91 7.84 -8.43
CA CYS A 148 -0.24 7.62 -7.14
C CYS A 148 0.92 6.63 -7.24
N VAL A 149 0.95 5.86 -8.32
CA VAL A 149 1.99 4.88 -8.63
C VAL A 149 2.66 5.20 -9.96
N ARG A 150 3.98 5.11 -9.99
CA ARG A 150 4.81 5.18 -11.20
C ARG A 150 5.48 3.84 -11.43
N HIS A 151 5.35 3.29 -12.63
CA HIS A 151 5.98 2.03 -13.03
C HIS A 151 7.36 2.28 -13.62
N GLU A 152 8.34 1.47 -13.23
CA GLU A 152 9.76 1.54 -13.65
C GLU A 152 10.36 0.16 -13.98
#